data_AF-A0A4Q6XAW7-F1
#
_entry.id   AF-A0A4Q6XAW7-F1
#
_cell.length_a   1.000
_cell.length_b   1.000
_cell.length_c   1.000
_cell.angle_alpha   90.00
_cell.angle_beta   90.00
_cell.angle_gamma   90.00
#
_symmetry.space_group_name_H-M   'P 1'
#
loop_
_entity.id
_entity.type
_entity.pdbx_description
1 polymer ?
#
loop_
_entity_poly.entity_id
_entity_poly.type
_entity_poly.pdbx_seq_one_letter_code
_entity_poly.pdbx_strand_id
1 'polypeptide(L)'
;MIEIMTLVIALLSLIVTYIVYYNNTVGDVVVYAQVDLGRPSLINLVIHNIGKGIAKNISFICPDGVPSHAYGISGLTEPKKNYESGAFVNGLPILFPDEKLIFSWGQFGGLKEALNGKPLELTVVFESRTALQIFKRKIKNKLSIDPTAFEGVDISTPVFENEVKKSLKEISASLKKMAS
;
A
#
# COMPACT_ATOMS: atom_id res chain seq x y z
N MET A 1 44.06 26.91 6.44
CA MET A 1 42.93 27.12 5.50
C MET A 1 42.46 25.80 4.89
N ILE A 2 43.37 25.00 4.31
CA ILE A 2 43.05 23.68 3.73
C ILE A 2 42.45 22.73 4.78
N GLU A 3 42.99 22.67 6.00
CA GLU A 3 42.49 21.79 7.08
C GLU A 3 41.04 22.09 7.48
N ILE A 4 40.69 23.39 7.60
CA ILE A 4 39.33 23.84 7.91
C ILE A 4 38.38 23.45 6.77
N MET A 5 38.84 23.60 5.52
CA MET A 5 38.05 23.24 4.34
C MET A 5 37.81 21.73 4.26
N THR A 6 38.83 20.91 4.57
CA THR A 6 38.68 19.45 4.64
C THR A 6 37.76 19.01 5.76
N LEU A 7 37.79 19.68 6.92
CA LEU A 7 36.88 19.40 8.04
C LEU A 7 35.43 19.69 7.65
N VAL A 8 35.16 20.80 6.97
CA VAL A 8 33.82 21.16 6.49
C VAL A 8 33.32 20.14 5.45
N ILE A 9 34.15 19.75 4.50
CA ILE A 9 33.79 18.73 3.49
C ILE A 9 33.49 17.38 4.16
N ALA A 10 34.30 16.97 5.15
CA ALA A 10 34.07 15.75 5.89
C ALA A 10 32.74 15.78 6.68
N LEU A 11 32.44 16.90 7.35
CA LEU A 11 31.18 17.11 8.07
C LEU A 11 29.97 17.05 7.13
N LEU A 12 30.03 17.72 5.98
CA LEU A 12 28.96 17.68 4.98
C LEU A 12 28.76 16.26 4.43
N SER A 13 29.85 15.54 4.16
CA SER A 13 29.79 14.16 3.68
C SER A 13 29.16 13.23 4.72
N LEU A 14 29.47 13.42 6.00
CA LEU A 14 28.85 12.68 7.10
C LEU A 14 27.35 12.95 7.19
N ILE A 15 26.93 14.22 7.08
CA ILE A 15 25.51 14.61 7.10
C ILE A 15 24.75 13.96 5.95
N VAL A 16 25.28 14.04 4.72
CA VAL A 16 24.65 13.43 3.54
C VAL A 16 24.54 11.93 3.71
N THR A 17 25.63 11.28 4.14
CA THR A 17 25.65 9.83 4.39
C THR A 17 24.62 9.45 5.45
N TYR A 18 24.51 10.22 6.53
CA TYR A 18 23.51 10.00 7.58
C TYR A 18 22.07 10.12 7.05
N ILE A 19 21.76 11.15 6.27
CA ILE A 19 20.42 11.34 5.67
C ILE A 19 20.07 10.17 4.75
N VAL A 20 21.00 9.78 3.88
CA VAL A 20 20.80 8.65 2.96
C VAL A 20 20.60 7.35 3.74
N TYR A 21 21.41 7.10 4.76
CA TYR A 21 21.28 5.93 5.62
C TYR A 21 19.95 5.90 6.37
N TYR A 22 19.53 7.04 6.94
CA TYR A 22 18.27 7.18 7.64
C TYR A 22 17.08 6.85 6.72
N ASN A 23 17.01 7.48 5.54
CA ASN A 23 15.93 7.23 4.59
C ASN A 23 15.91 5.78 4.05
N ASN A 24 17.06 5.09 4.06
CA ASN A 24 17.14 3.69 3.67
C ASN A 24 16.85 2.69 4.79
N THR A 25 16.68 3.14 6.04
CA THR A 25 16.45 2.24 7.20
C THR A 25 15.11 2.46 7.89
N VAL A 26 14.37 3.50 7.50
CA VAL A 26 13.03 3.77 8.03
C VAL A 26 11.98 2.97 7.25
N GLY A 27 11.17 2.22 7.99
CA GLY A 27 9.95 1.60 7.50
C GLY A 27 8.82 2.61 7.49
N ASP A 28 7.87 2.43 6.58
CA ASP A 28 6.73 3.32 6.41
C ASP A 28 5.52 2.51 5.96
N VAL A 29 4.56 2.33 6.87
CA VAL A 29 3.37 1.51 6.63
C VAL A 29 2.22 2.40 6.19
N VAL A 30 1.66 2.06 5.04
CA VAL A 30 0.48 2.69 4.46
C VAL A 30 -0.60 1.65 4.19
N VAL A 31 -1.84 2.12 4.13
CA VAL A 31 -3.01 1.34 3.74
C VAL A 31 -3.72 2.09 2.65
N TYR A 32 -4.00 1.43 1.53
CA TYR A 32 -4.65 2.03 0.39
C TYR A 32 -5.61 1.05 -0.28
N ALA A 33 -6.58 1.60 -1.01
CA ALA A 33 -7.47 0.81 -1.84
C ALA A 33 -6.86 0.60 -3.23
N GLN A 34 -7.04 -0.58 -3.80
CA GLN A 34 -6.55 -0.93 -5.13
C GLN A 34 -7.58 -1.81 -5.83
N VAL A 35 -7.91 -1.48 -7.08
CA VAL A 35 -8.77 -2.33 -7.92
C VAL A 35 -8.08 -3.66 -8.24
N ASP A 36 -8.83 -4.74 -8.19
CA ASP A 36 -8.35 -6.07 -8.55
C ASP A 36 -8.43 -6.27 -10.08
N LEU A 37 -7.29 -6.38 -10.74
CA LEU A 37 -7.24 -6.58 -12.19
C LEU A 37 -7.72 -7.96 -12.63
N GLY A 38 -7.60 -8.97 -11.78
CA GLY A 38 -8.10 -10.32 -12.07
C GLY A 38 -9.60 -10.47 -11.80
N ARG A 39 -10.16 -9.60 -10.94
CA ARG A 39 -11.58 -9.58 -10.59
C ARG A 39 -12.09 -8.13 -10.68
N PRO A 40 -12.40 -7.61 -11.89
CA PRO A 40 -12.57 -6.17 -12.15
C PRO A 40 -13.63 -5.45 -11.32
N SER A 41 -14.57 -6.16 -10.70
CA SER A 41 -15.57 -5.57 -9.80
C SER A 41 -15.09 -5.36 -8.36
N LEU A 42 -13.97 -5.99 -7.97
CA LEU A 42 -13.49 -6.02 -6.60
C LEU A 42 -12.44 -4.94 -6.34
N ILE A 43 -12.57 -4.33 -5.17
CA ILE A 43 -11.60 -3.42 -4.60
C ILE A 43 -10.92 -4.17 -3.46
N ASN A 44 -9.60 -4.18 -3.48
CA ASN A 44 -8.76 -4.71 -2.43
C ASN A 44 -8.34 -3.58 -1.49
N LEU A 45 -8.17 -3.92 -0.21
CA LEU A 45 -7.55 -3.08 0.79
C LEU A 45 -6.17 -3.63 1.05
N VAL A 46 -5.14 -2.84 0.80
CA VAL A 46 -3.74 -3.27 0.82
C VAL A 46 -3.02 -2.61 1.98
N ILE A 47 -2.43 -3.40 2.86
CA ILE A 47 -1.44 -2.95 3.85
C ILE A 47 -0.06 -3.12 3.20
N HIS A 48 0.73 -2.06 3.11
CA HIS A 48 2.02 -2.09 2.43
C HIS A 48 3.06 -1.31 3.24
N ASN A 49 4.24 -1.89 3.42
CA ASN A 49 5.41 -1.14 3.86
C ASN A 49 6.14 -0.55 2.64
N ILE A 50 5.87 0.71 2.34
CA ILE A 50 6.56 1.46 1.27
C ILE A 50 7.95 1.94 1.68
N GLY A 51 8.28 1.83 2.98
CA GLY A 51 9.59 2.18 3.50
C GLY A 51 10.65 1.11 3.18
N LYS A 52 11.91 1.52 3.29
CA LYS A 52 13.08 0.64 3.07
C LYS A 52 13.50 -0.12 4.34
N GLY A 53 12.94 0.25 5.49
CA GLY A 53 13.14 -0.39 6.77
C GLY A 53 12.02 -1.35 7.17
N ILE A 54 12.29 -2.16 8.19
CA ILE A 54 11.29 -3.06 8.78
C ILE A 54 10.36 -2.27 9.70
N ALA A 55 9.05 -2.48 9.56
CA ALA A 55 8.04 -2.01 10.50
C ALA A 55 7.68 -3.12 11.50
N LYS A 56 7.49 -2.75 12.77
CA LYS A 56 7.21 -3.68 13.88
C LYS A 56 6.08 -3.15 14.75
N ASN A 57 5.42 -4.05 15.47
CA ASN A 57 4.36 -3.71 16.43
C ASN A 57 3.31 -2.78 15.81
N ILE A 58 2.83 -3.17 14.63
CA ILE A 58 1.92 -2.37 13.83
C ILE A 58 0.51 -2.55 14.39
N SER A 59 -0.17 -1.46 14.70
CA SER A 59 -1.57 -1.46 15.09
C SER A 59 -2.38 -0.50 14.23
N PHE A 60 -3.65 -0.82 14.07
CA PHE A 60 -4.59 -0.09 13.24
C PHE A 60 -5.70 0.45 14.13
N ILE A 61 -5.98 1.74 14.02
CA ILE A 61 -7.02 2.42 14.79
C ILE A 61 -8.03 2.98 13.79
N CYS A 62 -9.23 2.41 13.81
CA CYS A 62 -10.36 2.82 12.99
C CYS A 62 -11.60 2.93 13.88
N PRO A 63 -12.09 4.15 14.19
CA PRO A 63 -13.22 4.33 15.12
C PRO A 63 -14.50 3.62 14.70
N ASP A 64 -14.79 3.62 13.39
CA ASP A 64 -16.02 3.04 12.83
C ASP A 64 -15.86 1.56 12.43
N GLY A 65 -14.66 1.02 12.64
CA GLY A 65 -14.23 -0.30 12.17
C GLY A 65 -14.00 -0.36 10.66
N VAL A 66 -13.23 -1.36 10.23
CA VAL A 66 -12.98 -1.61 8.81
C VAL A 66 -14.05 -2.56 8.28
N PRO A 67 -14.90 -2.17 7.32
CA PRO A 67 -15.87 -3.06 6.71
C PRO A 67 -15.18 -4.27 6.07
N SER A 68 -15.75 -5.45 6.25
CA SER A 68 -15.28 -6.69 5.63
C SER A 68 -16.32 -7.18 4.64
N HIS A 69 -15.86 -7.68 3.48
CA HIS A 69 -16.72 -8.30 2.46
C HIS A 69 -17.92 -7.43 2.05
N ALA A 70 -17.71 -6.13 1.86
CA ALA A 70 -18.77 -5.18 1.49
C ALA A 70 -19.16 -5.35 0.01
N TYR A 71 -19.87 -6.44 -0.29
CA TYR A 71 -20.23 -6.83 -1.65
C TYR A 71 -21.60 -6.31 -2.08
N GLY A 72 -21.70 -6.07 -3.38
CA GLY A 72 -22.91 -5.69 -4.10
C GLY A 72 -22.69 -4.47 -5.00
N ILE A 73 -23.38 -4.47 -6.13
CA ILE A 73 -23.17 -3.53 -7.24
C ILE A 73 -23.89 -2.20 -6.99
N SER A 74 -25.14 -2.27 -6.52
CA SER A 74 -25.97 -1.10 -6.20
C SER A 74 -26.01 -0.74 -4.71
N GLY A 75 -25.50 -1.63 -3.86
CA GLY A 75 -25.59 -1.54 -2.40
C GLY A 75 -25.14 -2.84 -1.75
N LEU A 76 -25.22 -2.93 -0.43
CA LEU A 76 -24.84 -4.11 0.35
C LEU A 76 -25.79 -5.28 0.09
N THR A 77 -25.23 -6.44 -0.26
CA THR A 77 -26.00 -7.69 -0.42
C THR A 77 -26.27 -8.36 0.93
N GLU A 78 -25.35 -8.20 1.87
CA GLU A 78 -25.45 -8.68 3.24
C GLU A 78 -25.37 -7.51 4.22
N PRO A 79 -25.88 -7.65 5.46
CA PRO A 79 -25.70 -6.65 6.50
C PRO A 79 -24.22 -6.28 6.67
N LYS A 80 -23.96 -5.00 6.93
CA LYS A 80 -22.60 -4.50 7.21
C LYS A 80 -21.92 -5.35 8.26
N LYS A 81 -20.76 -5.90 7.91
CA LYS A 81 -19.85 -6.59 8.81
C LYS A 81 -18.52 -5.87 8.81
N ASN A 82 -17.84 -5.87 9.95
CA ASN A 82 -16.47 -5.39 10.08
C ASN A 82 -15.51 -6.58 10.18
N TYR A 83 -14.22 -6.35 10.03
CA TYR A 83 -13.24 -7.38 10.38
C TYR A 83 -13.27 -7.65 11.89
N GLU A 84 -13.45 -8.92 12.27
CA GLU A 84 -13.43 -9.37 13.67
C GLU A 84 -12.09 -10.01 14.07
N SER A 85 -11.24 -10.33 13.09
CA SER A 85 -9.93 -10.92 13.30
C SER A 85 -8.94 -10.52 12.20
N GLY A 86 -7.66 -10.82 12.41
CA GLY A 86 -6.58 -10.54 11.47
C GLY A 86 -5.86 -9.21 11.72
N ALA A 87 -5.17 -8.70 10.70
CA ALA A 87 -4.26 -7.56 10.83
C ALA A 87 -4.94 -6.29 11.37
N PHE A 88 -6.14 -5.96 10.89
CA PHE A 88 -6.86 -4.74 11.29
C PHE A 88 -7.36 -4.76 12.75
N VAL A 89 -7.46 -5.93 13.37
CA VAL A 89 -7.93 -6.09 14.76
C VAL A 89 -6.76 -6.39 15.71
N ASN A 90 -5.94 -7.38 15.37
CA ASN A 90 -4.85 -7.87 16.22
C ASN A 90 -3.53 -7.14 15.97
N GLY A 91 -3.44 -6.36 14.90
CA GLY A 91 -2.18 -5.78 14.44
C GLY A 91 -1.28 -6.78 13.72
N LEU A 92 -0.06 -6.33 13.42
CA LEU A 92 0.99 -7.16 12.81
C LEU A 92 2.28 -7.05 13.63
N PRO A 93 2.94 -8.17 13.93
CA PRO A 93 4.19 -8.13 14.68
C PRO A 93 5.32 -7.50 13.86
N ILE A 94 5.36 -7.77 12.55
CA ILE A 94 6.40 -7.34 11.64
C ILE A 94 5.85 -7.21 10.22
N LEU A 95 6.40 -6.28 9.45
CA LEU A 95 6.20 -6.15 8.01
C LEU A 95 7.52 -5.72 7.37
N PHE A 96 8.03 -6.53 6.45
CA PHE A 96 9.30 -6.30 5.76
C PHE A 96 9.19 -5.17 4.73
N PRO A 97 10.33 -4.57 4.30
CA PRO A 97 10.32 -3.60 3.22
C PRO A 97 9.64 -4.16 1.97
N ASP A 98 8.77 -3.37 1.35
CA ASP A 98 7.96 -3.70 0.17
C ASP A 98 6.97 -4.88 0.34
N GLU A 99 6.83 -5.42 1.54
CA GLU A 99 5.88 -6.49 1.82
C GLU A 99 4.44 -5.96 1.86
N LYS A 100 3.52 -6.73 1.26
CA LYS A 100 2.10 -6.38 1.10
C LYS A 100 1.20 -7.46 1.64
N LEU A 101 0.14 -7.05 2.35
CA LEU A 101 -0.99 -7.89 2.69
C LEU A 101 -2.22 -7.35 1.97
N ILE A 102 -2.81 -8.19 1.12
CA ILE A 102 -3.92 -7.82 0.23
C ILE A 102 -5.19 -8.47 0.77
N PHE A 103 -6.18 -7.66 1.13
CA PHE A 103 -7.48 -8.11 1.61
C PHE A 103 -8.54 -7.80 0.56
N SER A 104 -9.43 -8.74 0.26
CA SER A 104 -10.62 -8.46 -0.56
C SER A 104 -11.59 -7.62 0.26
N TRP A 105 -11.71 -6.34 -0.07
CA TRP A 105 -12.45 -5.38 0.74
C TRP A 105 -13.94 -5.40 0.41
N GLY A 106 -14.27 -5.34 -0.88
CA GLY A 106 -15.65 -5.32 -1.34
C GLY A 106 -15.80 -4.92 -2.79
N GLN A 107 -17.03 -4.62 -3.18
CA GLN A 107 -17.38 -3.99 -4.46
C GLN A 107 -17.73 -2.52 -4.21
N PHE A 108 -17.65 -1.70 -5.26
CA PHE A 108 -17.89 -0.26 -5.15
C PHE A 108 -19.22 0.11 -4.48
N GLY A 109 -20.33 -0.47 -4.93
CA GLY A 109 -21.66 -0.18 -4.39
C GLY A 109 -21.80 -0.56 -2.91
N GLY A 110 -21.38 -1.78 -2.56
CA GLY A 110 -21.37 -2.26 -1.18
C GLY A 110 -20.46 -1.43 -0.27
N LEU A 111 -19.29 -1.00 -0.74
CA LEU A 111 -18.38 -0.15 0.04
C LEU A 111 -18.94 1.26 0.26
N LYS A 112 -19.57 1.84 -0.76
CA LYS A 112 -20.22 3.16 -0.66
C LYS A 112 -21.32 3.14 0.41
N GLU A 113 -22.12 2.09 0.46
CA GLU A 113 -23.16 1.92 1.49
C GLU A 113 -22.57 1.59 2.87
N ALA A 114 -21.60 0.67 2.96
CA ALA A 114 -20.99 0.28 4.23
C ALA A 114 -20.28 1.43 4.96
N LEU A 115 -19.75 2.38 4.21
CA LEU A 115 -19.09 3.59 4.72
C LEU A 115 -20.03 4.80 4.80
N ASN A 116 -21.31 4.65 4.47
CA ASN A 116 -22.29 5.75 4.39
C ASN A 116 -21.80 6.93 3.52
N GLY A 117 -21.11 6.62 2.41
CA GLY A 117 -20.54 7.60 1.50
C GLY A 117 -19.37 8.43 2.05
N LYS A 118 -18.78 8.05 3.18
CA LYS A 118 -17.61 8.71 3.77
C LYS A 118 -16.31 7.96 3.49
N PRO A 119 -15.15 8.62 3.46
CA PRO A 119 -13.87 7.93 3.45
C PRO A 119 -13.67 7.09 4.70
N LEU A 120 -12.96 5.97 4.57
CA LEU A 120 -12.48 5.18 5.69
C LEU A 120 -11.28 5.90 6.33
N GLU A 121 -11.46 6.41 7.53
CA GLU A 121 -10.40 7.03 8.33
C GLU A 121 -9.66 5.95 9.14
N LEU A 122 -8.35 5.82 8.89
CA LEU A 122 -7.50 4.81 9.52
C LEU A 122 -6.23 5.46 10.04
N THR A 123 -5.88 5.19 11.29
CA THR A 123 -4.56 5.55 11.82
C THR A 123 -3.72 4.29 12.01
N VAL A 124 -2.58 4.23 11.34
CA VAL A 124 -1.58 3.18 11.51
C VAL A 124 -0.53 3.66 12.50
N VAL A 125 -0.26 2.85 13.52
CA VAL A 125 0.80 3.11 14.49
C VAL A 125 1.81 1.98 14.41
N PHE A 126 3.09 2.29 14.24
CA PHE A 126 4.13 1.27 14.15
C PHE A 126 5.46 1.76 14.69
N GLU A 127 6.36 0.83 14.95
CA GLU A 127 7.74 1.09 15.35
C GLU A 127 8.65 0.78 14.17
N SER A 128 9.61 1.66 13.89
CA SER A 128 10.68 1.37 12.92
C SER A 128 12.05 1.42 13.60
N ARG A 129 12.93 0.50 13.24
CA ARG A 129 14.31 0.48 13.74
C ARG A 129 15.21 1.27 12.80
N THR A 130 15.75 2.38 13.30
CA THR A 130 16.89 3.06 12.69
C THR A 130 18.16 2.59 13.39
N ALA A 131 19.22 2.19 12.67
CA ALA A 131 20.39 1.52 13.27
C ALA A 131 21.30 2.38 14.18
N LEU A 132 20.88 3.60 14.52
CA LEU A 132 21.59 4.50 15.44
C LEU A 132 20.65 5.12 16.50
N GLN A 133 19.37 4.75 16.50
CA GLN A 133 18.43 5.23 17.50
C GLN A 133 18.44 4.29 18.71
N ILE A 134 18.93 4.81 19.85
CA ILE A 134 18.86 4.14 21.16
C ILE A 134 17.39 3.92 21.57
N PHE A 135 16.48 4.80 21.12
CA PHE A 135 15.05 4.76 21.45
C PHE A 135 14.21 4.37 20.23
N LYS A 136 13.27 3.43 20.44
CA LYS A 136 12.26 3.06 19.44
C LYS A 136 11.30 4.24 19.25
N ARG A 137 11.20 4.76 18.03
CA ARG A 137 10.20 5.79 17.71
C ARG A 137 8.91 5.12 17.24
N LYS A 138 7.79 5.51 17.85
CA LYS A 138 6.45 5.21 17.32
C LYS A 138 6.10 6.25 16.25
N ILE A 139 5.81 5.77 15.05
CA ILE A 139 5.34 6.57 13.92
C ILE A 139 3.83 6.39 13.85
N LYS A 140 3.12 7.49 13.56
CA LYS A 140 1.66 7.51 13.40
C LYS A 140 1.33 8.08 12.04
N ASN A 141 0.72 7.27 11.18
CA ASN A 141 0.25 7.68 9.87
C ASN A 141 -1.27 7.72 9.87
N LYS A 142 -1.85 8.88 9.60
CA LYS A 142 -3.29 9.03 9.41
C LYS A 142 -3.60 8.96 7.92
N LEU A 143 -4.51 8.07 7.56
CA LEU A 143 -4.87 7.74 6.19
C LEU A 143 -6.37 7.90 6.02
N SER A 144 -6.77 8.40 4.84
CA SER A 144 -8.15 8.52 4.43
C SER A 144 -8.31 7.76 3.12
N ILE A 145 -9.14 6.72 3.12
CA ILE A 145 -9.29 5.79 2.00
C ILE A 145 -10.72 5.94 1.47
N ASP A 146 -10.84 6.60 0.32
CA ASP A 146 -12.14 6.89 -0.28
C ASP A 146 -12.38 5.97 -1.50
N PRO A 147 -13.35 5.04 -1.44
CA PRO A 147 -13.68 4.21 -2.59
C PRO A 147 -14.33 5.00 -3.74
N THR A 148 -14.87 6.20 -3.48
CA THR A 148 -15.43 7.06 -4.54
C THR A 148 -14.35 7.58 -5.50
N ALA A 149 -13.08 7.54 -5.10
CA ALA A 149 -11.96 7.86 -6.00
C ALA A 149 -11.86 6.94 -7.24
N PHE A 150 -12.51 5.77 -7.20
CA PHE A 150 -12.59 4.85 -8.34
C PHE A 150 -13.82 5.08 -9.23
N GLU A 151 -14.70 6.03 -8.89
CA GLU A 151 -15.88 6.35 -9.69
C GLU A 151 -15.44 6.91 -11.06
N GLY A 152 -15.92 6.28 -12.14
CA GLY A 152 -15.53 6.64 -13.51
C GLY A 152 -14.18 6.09 -13.98
N VAL A 153 -13.47 5.30 -13.17
CA VAL A 153 -12.25 4.60 -13.60
C VAL A 153 -12.63 3.37 -14.41
N ASP A 154 -12.13 3.28 -15.65
CA ASP A 154 -12.30 2.10 -16.49
C ASP A 154 -11.25 1.02 -16.10
N ILE A 155 -11.74 -0.09 -15.54
CA ILE A 155 -10.93 -1.23 -15.08
C ILE A 155 -10.96 -2.37 -16.12
N SER A 156 -11.67 -2.18 -17.25
CA SER A 156 -11.96 -3.25 -18.22
C SER A 156 -10.76 -3.76 -19.01
N THR A 157 -9.62 -3.08 -18.97
CA THR A 157 -8.39 -3.56 -19.62
C THR A 157 -7.18 -3.45 -18.70
N PRO A 158 -6.72 -4.56 -18.09
CA PRO A 158 -5.44 -4.59 -17.41
C PRO A 158 -4.32 -4.21 -18.39
N VAL A 159 -3.51 -3.22 -18.05
CA VAL A 159 -2.33 -2.81 -18.87
C VAL A 159 -1.44 -4.02 -19.19
N PHE A 160 -1.33 -4.96 -18.25
CA PHE A 160 -0.59 -6.21 -18.39
C PHE A 160 -1.15 -7.13 -19.48
N GLU A 161 -2.48 -7.30 -19.58
CA GLU A 161 -3.08 -8.15 -20.63
C GLU A 161 -2.83 -7.56 -22.03
N ASN A 162 -2.85 -6.23 -22.15
CA ASN A 162 -2.49 -5.55 -23.39
C ASN A 162 -1.02 -5.76 -23.74
N GLU A 163 -0.10 -5.72 -22.78
CA GLU A 163 1.32 -6.00 -23.01
C GLU A 163 1.58 -7.46 -23.39
N VAL A 164 0.92 -8.41 -22.73
CA VAL A 164 1.01 -9.84 -23.07
C VAL A 164 0.45 -10.09 -24.48
N LYS A 165 -0.73 -9.53 -24.79
CA LYS A 165 -1.35 -9.64 -26.12
C LYS A 165 -0.47 -9.03 -27.21
N LYS A 166 0.14 -7.87 -26.93
CA LYS A 166 1.09 -7.21 -27.84
C LYS A 166 2.33 -8.08 -28.06
N SER A 167 2.92 -8.60 -26.99
CA SER A 167 4.10 -9.45 -27.05
C SER A 167 3.84 -10.74 -27.84
N LEU A 168 2.69 -11.40 -27.59
CA LEU A 168 2.27 -12.59 -28.33
C LEU A 168 2.01 -12.29 -29.81
N LYS A 169 1.45 -11.11 -30.13
CA LYS A 169 1.23 -10.67 -31.51
C LYS A 169 2.54 -10.40 -32.24
N GLU A 170 3.53 -9.81 -31.56
CA GLU A 170 4.89 -9.59 -32.09
C GLU A 170 5.63 -10.92 -32.31
N ILE A 171 5.51 -11.88 -31.38
CA ILE A 171 6.06 -13.23 -31.55
C ILE A 171 5.41 -13.94 -32.74
N SER A 172 4.07 -13.91 -32.84
CA SER A 172 3.35 -14.52 -33.98
C SER A 172 3.74 -13.89 -35.32
N ALA A 173 3.88 -12.57 -35.38
CA ALA A 173 4.33 -11.87 -36.58
C ALA A 173 5.77 -12.25 -36.96
N SER A 174 6.65 -12.43 -35.98
CA SER A 174 8.03 -12.84 -36.19
C SER A 174 8.12 -14.29 -36.68
N LEU A 175 7.32 -15.20 -36.11
CA LEU A 175 7.20 -16.59 -36.56
C LEU A 175 6.68 -16.69 -37.99
N LYS A 176 5.67 -15.89 -38.36
CA LYS A 176 5.18 -15.82 -39.74
C LYS A 176 6.23 -15.32 -40.73
N LYS A 177 7.09 -14.39 -40.32
CA LYS A 177 8.21 -13.91 -41.14
C LYS A 177 9.34 -14.94 -41.30
N MET A 178 9.56 -15.81 -40.30
CA MET A 178 10.56 -16.88 -40.37
C MET A 178 10.08 -18.12 -41.13
N ALA A 179 8.76 -18.33 -41.19
CA ALA A 179 8.13 -19.43 -41.91
C ALA A 179 7.83 -19.11 -43.39
N SER A 180 8.13 -17.89 -43.84
CA SER A 180 8.04 -17.43 -45.23
C SER A 180 9.43 -17.21 -45.81
#